data_AF-A0A348S1B0-F1
#
_entry.id   AF-A0A348S1B0-F1
#
_cell.length_a   1.000
_cell.length_b   1.000
_cell.length_c   1.000
_cell.angle_alpha   90.00
_cell.angle_beta   90.00
_cell.angle_gamma   90.00
#
_symmetry.space_group_name_H-M   'P 1'
#
loop_
_entity.id
_entity.type
_entity.pdbx_description
1 polymer ?
#
loop_
_entity_poly.entity_id
_entity_poly.type
_entity_poly.pdbx_seq_one_letter_code
_entity_poly.pdbx_strand_id
1 'polypeptide(L)'
;MTKLVIHRIQGAAAVARGTSFTKIWSRSMFQLTCLLTLWGTSILVVVGDRQPNLVVLFADDLGYGELTCQGNQEIPTPHIDSIARNGVRFTSGYVAGPNCSPSRAGLLTGRTPTRFGYEFNPTGALNEEPGFGLPSKEITIAEALHDAGYTTGLIGKWHQGGTARYHPFRHGFDEFFGFTHEGHYFVPPPYRGVTTLLRRKTLPGGVKGIWKGKGGLHYHDILGSDEPDYDANNPIVRGGQPVVETEYLTDALTREAVDFIDRHDDKPFFLYLAYNAVHSPLQGADTYMKKFAHIKNMHRRIFAAMLANMDDSVGAVLQQLRKSGQEENTIVFFLSDNGGPTRELTSSNLPLRGSKGQMYEGAIRVPFMVQWKGRIPAGQIYDRPVSSFDIFGTAAAQCAGVSKPEQVEGVDLMPYLTGQRNGAPHESLFWRQGGKTALRHGDWKLVRMGRRLTSGQAKWELYDLSEDISETKNLADTYPDRLAELVRIWSQLNGEMSDPLF
;
A
#
# COMPACT_ATOMS: atom_id res chain seq x y z
N MET A 1 -12.13 -58.55 49.33
CA MET A 1 -13.36 -57.95 49.90
C MET A 1 -14.55 -58.40 49.05
N THR A 2 -15.48 -59.13 49.68
CA THR A 2 -16.96 -59.15 49.45
C THR A 2 -17.48 -59.34 48.01
N LYS A 3 -17.96 -60.56 47.65
CA LYS A 3 -19.40 -60.97 47.47
C LYS A 3 -20.21 -60.02 46.54
N LEU A 4 -20.95 -60.45 45.53
CA LEU A 4 -22.04 -61.43 45.56
C LEU A 4 -22.52 -61.79 44.13
N VAL A 5 -23.03 -63.01 44.02
CA VAL A 5 -23.68 -63.69 42.90
C VAL A 5 -25.15 -63.21 42.75
N ILE A 6 -25.75 -63.32 41.55
CA ILE A 6 -27.02 -64.07 41.26
C ILE A 6 -27.50 -63.83 39.80
N HIS A 7 -27.69 -64.96 39.10
CA HIS A 7 -28.34 -65.15 37.81
C HIS A 7 -29.86 -64.94 37.83
N ARG A 8 -30.46 -64.67 36.66
CA ARG A 8 -31.75 -65.29 36.28
C ARG A 8 -31.89 -65.47 34.76
N ILE A 9 -32.56 -66.57 34.44
CA ILE A 9 -32.60 -67.34 33.19
C ILE A 9 -33.86 -67.02 32.37
N GLN A 10 -33.74 -67.24 31.06
CA GLN A 10 -34.77 -67.18 30.00
C GLN A 10 -35.84 -68.29 30.10
N GLY A 11 -37.00 -68.06 29.46
CA GLY A 11 -37.98 -69.11 29.16
C GLY A 11 -39.11 -68.59 28.25
N ALA A 12 -39.42 -69.34 27.20
CA ALA A 12 -40.14 -68.92 25.99
C ALA A 12 -41.54 -69.55 25.81
N ALA A 13 -42.29 -69.05 24.81
CA ALA A 13 -43.36 -69.68 23.99
C ALA A 13 -44.70 -70.06 24.68
N ALA A 14 -45.90 -70.10 24.06
CA ALA A 14 -46.44 -69.83 22.71
C ALA A 14 -48.00 -69.90 22.73
N VAL A 15 -48.66 -69.13 21.83
CA VAL A 15 -49.84 -69.42 20.96
C VAL A 15 -51.22 -69.86 21.55
N ALA A 16 -52.32 -69.12 21.20
CA ALA A 16 -53.47 -69.58 20.36
C ALA A 16 -54.80 -68.76 20.47
N ARG A 17 -55.30 -68.28 19.30
CA ARG A 17 -56.70 -68.21 18.73
C ARG A 17 -57.86 -67.44 19.40
N GLY A 18 -58.65 -66.72 18.56
CA GLY A 18 -60.13 -66.63 18.71
C GLY A 18 -60.89 -65.34 18.32
N THR A 19 -61.27 -65.21 17.03
CA THR A 19 -62.55 -64.69 16.44
C THR A 19 -63.34 -63.46 16.95
N SER A 20 -63.47 -62.47 16.04
CA SER A 20 -64.60 -61.59 15.62
C SER A 20 -65.79 -61.27 16.55
N PHE A 21 -66.18 -59.98 16.60
CA PHE A 21 -67.58 -59.53 16.44
C PHE A 21 -67.66 -58.05 15.99
N THR A 22 -68.55 -57.81 15.03
CA THR A 22 -68.96 -56.54 14.41
C THR A 22 -69.94 -55.72 15.28
N LYS A 23 -69.90 -54.37 15.21
CA LYS A 23 -71.11 -53.52 15.10
C LYS A 23 -70.80 -52.07 14.70
N ILE A 24 -71.74 -51.53 13.92
CA ILE A 24 -71.75 -50.33 13.08
C ILE A 24 -72.34 -49.12 13.86
N TRP A 25 -72.31 -47.94 13.22
CA TRP A 25 -73.01 -46.66 13.47
C TRP A 25 -72.13 -45.63 14.20
N SER A 26 -71.89 -44.40 13.72
CA SER A 26 -72.66 -43.56 12.79
C SER A 26 -71.78 -42.47 12.14
N ARG A 27 -72.29 -41.95 11.03
CA ARG A 27 -71.72 -40.92 10.15
C ARG A 27 -71.55 -39.58 10.88
N SER A 28 -70.42 -38.91 10.66
CA SER A 28 -70.37 -37.45 10.57
C SER A 28 -69.23 -37.00 9.67
N MET A 29 -69.65 -36.27 8.63
CA MET A 29 -68.93 -35.58 7.57
C MET A 29 -67.45 -35.24 7.79
N PHE A 30 -66.65 -35.78 6.89
CA PHE A 30 -65.46 -35.14 6.32
C PHE A 30 -65.77 -33.69 5.90
N GLN A 31 -65.09 -32.72 6.52
CA GLN A 31 -64.42 -31.59 5.86
C GLN A 31 -63.75 -30.74 6.94
N LEU A 32 -62.49 -31.06 7.24
CA LEU A 32 -61.56 -30.09 7.80
C LEU A 32 -60.35 -30.06 6.87
N THR A 33 -60.33 -29.06 6.01
CA THR A 33 -59.17 -28.65 5.22
C THR A 33 -57.96 -28.52 6.12
N CYS A 34 -56.89 -29.26 5.77
CA CYS A 34 -55.56 -29.12 6.36
C CYS A 34 -55.05 -27.69 6.20
N LEU A 35 -55.22 -26.87 7.23
CA LEU A 35 -54.35 -25.72 7.49
C LEU A 35 -53.06 -26.28 8.11
N LEU A 36 -52.19 -26.79 7.24
CA LEU A 36 -50.77 -26.94 7.52
C LEU A 36 -50.20 -25.52 7.59
N THR A 37 -50.18 -24.94 8.79
CA THR A 37 -49.32 -23.81 9.11
C THR A 37 -47.88 -24.30 9.01
N LEU A 38 -47.32 -24.21 7.79
CA LEU A 38 -45.89 -24.16 7.56
C LEU A 38 -45.35 -22.94 8.30
N TRP A 39 -44.97 -23.13 9.56
CA TRP A 39 -43.99 -22.28 10.20
C TRP A 39 -42.69 -22.50 9.45
N GLY A 40 -42.51 -21.75 8.36
CA GLY A 40 -41.21 -21.55 7.77
C GLY A 40 -40.34 -20.87 8.81
N THR A 41 -39.61 -21.66 9.60
CA THR A 41 -38.42 -21.16 10.26
C THR A 41 -37.46 -20.78 9.14
N SER A 42 -37.55 -19.52 8.70
CA SER A 42 -36.47 -18.86 8.00
C SER A 42 -35.28 -18.95 8.95
N ILE A 43 -34.41 -19.92 8.71
CA ILE A 43 -33.07 -19.89 9.25
C ILE A 43 -32.47 -18.64 8.62
N LEU A 44 -32.56 -17.52 9.32
CA LEU A 44 -31.64 -16.41 9.14
C LEU A 44 -30.28 -17.04 9.38
N VAL A 45 -29.62 -17.44 8.30
CA VAL A 45 -28.18 -17.60 8.31
C VAL A 45 -27.68 -16.22 8.66
N VAL A 46 -27.34 -16.02 9.93
CA VAL A 46 -26.46 -14.95 10.33
C VAL A 46 -25.16 -15.30 9.61
N VAL A 47 -24.98 -14.75 8.42
CA VAL A 47 -23.67 -14.65 7.81
C VAL A 47 -22.92 -13.80 8.81
N GLY A 48 -22.16 -14.43 9.71
CA GLY A 48 -21.21 -13.71 10.55
C GLY A 48 -20.39 -12.85 9.60
N ASP A 49 -20.22 -11.57 9.92
CA ASP A 49 -19.47 -10.64 9.06
C ASP A 49 -18.13 -11.30 8.70
N ARG A 50 -18.00 -11.73 7.44
CA ARG A 50 -16.73 -12.27 6.94
C ARG A 50 -15.70 -11.18 7.16
N GLN A 51 -14.54 -11.54 7.70
CA GLN A 51 -13.47 -10.57 7.86
C GLN A 51 -13.13 -9.96 6.49
N PRO A 52 -12.81 -8.65 6.44
CA PRO A 52 -12.53 -7.99 5.18
C PRO A 52 -11.19 -8.45 4.60
N ASN A 53 -11.07 -8.42 3.27
CA ASN A 53 -9.76 -8.45 2.64
C ASN A 53 -9.07 -7.09 2.79
N LEU A 54 -7.74 -7.07 2.73
CA LEU A 54 -6.93 -5.86 2.69
C LEU A 54 -6.09 -5.83 1.42
N VAL A 55 -6.22 -4.77 0.62
CA VAL A 55 -5.39 -4.53 -0.57
C VAL A 55 -4.71 -3.19 -0.44
N VAL A 56 -3.39 -3.18 -0.57
CA VAL A 56 -2.58 -1.96 -0.63
C VAL A 56 -1.96 -1.86 -2.01
N LEU A 57 -2.46 -0.92 -2.81
CA LEU A 57 -1.92 -0.55 -4.12
C LEU A 57 -0.90 0.57 -3.91
N PHE A 58 0.37 0.27 -4.16
CA PHE A 58 1.47 1.13 -3.75
C PHE A 58 2.34 1.50 -4.96
N ALA A 59 2.25 2.76 -5.38
CA ALA A 59 3.04 3.32 -6.46
C ALA A 59 4.44 3.74 -5.96
N ASP A 60 5.38 3.87 -6.89
CA ASP A 60 6.75 4.31 -6.63
C ASP A 60 7.01 5.63 -7.34
N ASP A 61 7.45 6.65 -6.60
CA ASP A 61 7.78 7.98 -7.15
C ASP A 61 6.64 8.74 -7.83
N LEU A 62 5.38 8.38 -7.54
CA LEU A 62 4.22 9.10 -8.05
C LEU A 62 4.04 10.45 -7.31
N GLY A 63 4.19 11.54 -8.05
CA GLY A 63 4.03 12.88 -7.51
C GLY A 63 2.60 13.23 -7.10
N TYR A 64 2.49 14.11 -6.10
CA TYR A 64 1.20 14.51 -5.52
C TYR A 64 0.20 15.03 -6.55
N GLY A 65 0.67 15.80 -7.52
CA GLY A 65 -0.13 16.49 -8.52
C GLY A 65 -0.26 15.73 -9.83
N GLU A 66 -0.09 14.40 -9.85
CA GLU A 66 -0.18 13.62 -11.09
C GLU A 66 -1.57 13.08 -11.38
N LEU A 67 -2.37 12.82 -10.35
CA LEU A 67 -3.68 12.23 -10.53
C LEU A 67 -4.71 13.29 -10.94
N THR A 68 -5.68 12.85 -11.73
CA THR A 68 -6.82 13.69 -12.14
C THR A 68 -7.62 14.18 -10.92
N CYS A 69 -7.82 13.32 -9.90
CA CYS A 69 -8.45 13.70 -8.63
C CYS A 69 -7.60 14.65 -7.75
N GLN A 70 -6.35 14.91 -8.11
CA GLN A 70 -5.45 15.89 -7.47
C GLN A 70 -5.34 17.20 -8.28
N GLY A 71 -6.08 17.30 -9.40
CA GLY A 71 -6.23 18.54 -10.17
C GLY A 71 -5.46 18.57 -11.49
N ASN A 72 -4.72 17.52 -11.86
CA ASN A 72 -3.98 17.47 -13.11
C ASN A 72 -4.73 16.68 -14.19
N GLN A 73 -5.18 17.38 -15.23
CA GLN A 73 -5.96 16.80 -16.32
C GLN A 73 -5.10 16.34 -17.52
N GLU A 74 -3.77 16.53 -17.49
CA GLU A 74 -2.90 16.16 -18.61
C GLU A 74 -2.85 14.64 -18.84
N ILE A 75 -2.86 13.87 -17.74
CA ILE A 75 -2.82 12.40 -17.76
C ILE A 75 -4.06 11.87 -17.03
N PRO A 76 -5.11 11.42 -17.76
CA PRO A 76 -6.30 10.86 -17.14
C PRO A 76 -5.99 9.60 -16.32
N THR A 77 -6.49 9.54 -15.08
CA THR A 77 -6.35 8.38 -14.18
C THR A 77 -7.71 7.89 -13.66
N PRO A 78 -8.66 7.51 -14.56
CA PRO A 78 -10.04 7.22 -14.18
C PRO A 78 -10.20 6.04 -13.20
N HIS A 79 -9.29 5.07 -13.22
CA HIS A 79 -9.37 3.87 -12.38
C HIS A 79 -8.85 4.15 -10.97
N ILE A 80 -7.70 4.80 -10.83
CA ILE A 80 -7.18 5.26 -9.53
C ILE A 80 -8.18 6.25 -8.92
N ASP A 81 -8.67 7.23 -9.69
CA ASP A 81 -9.67 8.19 -9.25
C ASP A 81 -10.99 7.53 -8.80
N SER A 82 -11.30 6.33 -9.29
CA SER A 82 -12.48 5.59 -8.85
C SER A 82 -12.40 5.18 -7.38
N ILE A 83 -11.20 4.99 -6.81
CA ILE A 83 -11.02 4.68 -5.39
C ILE A 83 -11.45 5.87 -4.54
N ALA A 84 -10.99 7.08 -4.90
CA ALA A 84 -11.43 8.32 -4.26
C ALA A 84 -12.95 8.54 -4.40
N ARG A 85 -13.52 8.31 -5.60
CA ARG A 85 -14.97 8.47 -5.84
C ARG A 85 -15.82 7.48 -5.05
N ASN A 86 -15.33 6.25 -4.84
CA ASN A 86 -16.05 5.20 -4.13
C ASN A 86 -15.67 5.12 -2.64
N GLY A 87 -14.89 6.06 -2.13
CA GLY A 87 -14.40 6.05 -0.76
C GLY A 87 -13.99 7.45 -0.31
N VAL A 88 -12.77 7.57 0.21
CA VAL A 88 -12.21 8.80 0.77
C VAL A 88 -10.91 9.17 0.05
N ARG A 89 -10.79 10.43 -0.37
CA ARG A 89 -9.52 11.05 -0.78
C ARG A 89 -8.92 11.83 0.39
N PHE A 90 -7.72 11.48 0.79
CA PHE A 90 -6.96 12.22 1.79
C PHE A 90 -6.23 13.38 1.11
N THR A 91 -6.60 14.62 1.41
CA THR A 91 -5.81 15.75 0.90
C THR A 91 -4.52 15.90 1.70
N SER A 92 -4.50 15.53 2.99
CA SER A 92 -3.34 15.56 3.90
C SER A 92 -2.81 14.13 4.21
N GLY A 93 -2.59 13.31 3.18
CA GLY A 93 -2.02 11.97 3.34
C GLY A 93 -0.50 11.96 3.32
N TYR A 94 0.14 11.37 4.33
CA TYR A 94 1.59 11.36 4.49
C TYR A 94 2.19 9.97 4.47
N VAL A 95 3.45 9.88 4.05
CA VAL A 95 4.29 8.68 4.20
C VAL A 95 5.26 8.84 5.37
N ALA A 96 5.68 7.72 5.95
CA ALA A 96 6.54 7.71 7.13
C ALA A 96 8.02 8.08 6.86
N GLY A 97 8.45 8.14 5.59
CA GLY A 97 9.80 8.50 5.20
C GLY A 97 9.83 9.22 3.84
N PRO A 98 10.87 10.04 3.56
CA PRO A 98 10.93 10.83 2.33
C PRO A 98 11.42 10.05 1.10
N ASN A 99 11.78 8.77 1.26
CA ASN A 99 12.31 7.86 0.24
C ASN A 99 11.69 6.46 0.38
N CYS A 100 11.78 5.68 -0.70
CA CYS A 100 11.17 4.36 -0.87
C CYS A 100 11.28 3.45 0.35
N SER A 101 12.51 3.11 0.78
CA SER A 101 12.72 2.00 1.70
C SER A 101 12.29 2.34 3.14
N PRO A 102 12.67 3.49 3.74
CA PRO A 102 12.11 3.92 5.01
C PRO A 102 10.58 4.10 4.98
N SER A 103 10.02 4.65 3.90
CA SER A 103 8.57 4.79 3.78
C SER A 103 7.84 3.45 3.83
N ARG A 104 8.32 2.47 3.05
CA ARG A 104 7.85 1.08 3.05
C ARG A 104 7.99 0.43 4.42
N ALA A 105 9.13 0.61 5.09
CA ALA A 105 9.35 0.10 6.45
C ALA A 105 8.30 0.67 7.41
N GLY A 106 8.00 1.97 7.32
CA GLY A 106 7.02 2.59 8.20
C GLY A 106 5.57 2.16 7.91
N LEU A 107 5.20 1.97 6.65
CA LEU A 107 3.92 1.36 6.27
C LEU A 107 3.79 -0.06 6.84
N LEU A 108 4.80 -0.90 6.58
CA LEU A 108 4.77 -2.32 6.97
C LEU A 108 4.75 -2.50 8.48
N THR A 109 5.50 -1.70 9.23
CA THR A 109 5.61 -1.85 10.69
C THR A 109 4.57 -1.05 11.45
N GLY A 110 3.91 -0.09 10.80
CA GLY A 110 3.00 0.83 11.49
C GLY A 110 3.73 1.83 12.40
N ARG A 111 5.00 2.13 12.12
CA ARG A 111 5.90 2.92 12.99
C ARG A 111 6.70 3.95 12.20
N THR A 112 7.16 4.99 12.88
CA THR A 112 8.15 5.92 12.35
C THR A 112 9.49 5.18 12.18
N PRO A 113 10.10 5.12 10.99
CA PRO A 113 11.26 4.25 10.72
C PRO A 113 12.49 4.54 11.60
N THR A 114 12.66 5.79 12.01
CA THR A 114 13.76 6.19 12.89
C THR A 114 13.61 5.68 14.33
N ARG A 115 12.44 5.16 14.73
CA ARG A 115 12.27 4.45 16.02
C ARG A 115 13.20 3.25 16.12
N PHE A 116 13.49 2.61 14.99
CA PHE A 116 14.35 1.44 14.90
C PHE A 116 15.55 1.66 13.96
N GLY A 117 15.90 2.92 13.70
CA GLY A 117 17.12 3.32 12.98
C GLY A 117 17.07 3.12 11.45
N TYR A 118 15.92 2.81 10.88
CA TYR A 118 15.79 2.51 9.45
C TYR A 118 15.59 3.80 8.63
N GLU A 119 16.68 4.52 8.38
CA GLU A 119 16.63 5.92 7.96
C GLU A 119 16.96 6.18 6.49
N PHE A 120 17.75 5.29 5.87
CA PHE A 120 18.25 5.45 4.51
C PHE A 120 17.81 4.30 3.60
N ASN A 121 17.90 4.50 2.28
CA ASN A 121 17.70 3.40 1.33
C ASN A 121 18.96 2.53 1.28
N PRO A 122 18.86 1.20 1.43
CA PRO A 122 19.86 0.30 0.89
C PRO A 122 19.77 0.32 -0.64
N THR A 123 20.87 0.46 -1.37
CA THR A 123 20.86 0.59 -2.85
C THR A 123 22.09 -0.08 -3.47
N GLY A 124 21.94 -0.63 -4.66
CA GLY A 124 22.99 -1.35 -5.36
C GLY A 124 23.60 -2.45 -4.47
N ALA A 125 24.93 -2.51 -4.43
CA ALA A 125 25.66 -3.51 -3.64
C ALA A 125 25.35 -3.44 -2.12
N LEU A 126 24.99 -2.27 -1.58
CA LEU A 126 24.64 -2.15 -0.16
C LEU A 126 23.37 -2.93 0.19
N ASN A 127 22.44 -3.11 -0.75
CA ASN A 127 21.23 -3.90 -0.52
C ASN A 127 21.52 -5.40 -0.32
N GLU A 128 22.71 -5.84 -0.73
CA GLU A 128 23.20 -7.21 -0.56
C GLU A 128 24.08 -7.40 0.69
N GLU A 129 24.29 -6.34 1.47
CA GLU A 129 25.13 -6.42 2.67
C GLU A 129 24.33 -6.91 3.90
N PRO A 130 24.91 -7.78 4.74
CA PRO A 130 24.30 -8.11 6.03
C PRO A 130 24.08 -6.84 6.87
N GLY A 131 22.89 -6.67 7.44
CA GLY A 131 22.55 -5.47 8.23
C GLY A 131 21.74 -4.42 7.47
N PHE A 132 21.72 -4.48 6.14
CA PHE A 132 21.02 -3.50 5.28
C PHE A 132 19.63 -4.01 4.89
N GLY A 133 18.74 -4.12 5.88
CA GLY A 133 17.37 -4.59 5.66
C GLY A 133 16.48 -4.46 6.88
N LEU A 134 15.18 -4.64 6.69
CA LEU A 134 14.17 -4.46 7.74
C LEU A 134 14.47 -5.41 8.91
N PRO A 135 14.73 -4.92 10.13
CA PRO A 135 15.09 -5.79 11.24
C PRO A 135 13.96 -6.77 11.58
N SER A 136 14.27 -8.06 11.70
CA SER A 136 13.29 -9.12 12.03
C SER A 136 12.64 -9.01 13.42
N LYS A 137 13.04 -8.02 14.23
CA LYS A 137 12.40 -7.69 15.51
C LYS A 137 11.17 -6.79 15.32
N GLU A 138 11.07 -6.14 14.16
CA GLU A 138 9.94 -5.29 13.81
C GLU A 138 8.86 -6.18 13.20
N ILE A 139 7.70 -6.23 13.85
CA ILE A 139 6.56 -7.00 13.37
C ILE A 139 5.88 -6.22 12.26
N THR A 140 5.75 -6.85 11.10
CA THR A 140 5.04 -6.28 9.96
C THR A 140 3.54 -6.55 10.02
N ILE A 141 2.77 -5.75 9.29
CA ILE A 141 1.34 -5.92 9.09
C ILE A 141 1.04 -7.29 8.43
N ALA A 142 1.94 -7.77 7.57
CA ALA A 142 1.84 -9.08 6.95
C ALA A 142 1.99 -10.19 7.98
N GLU A 143 2.98 -10.14 8.87
CA GLU A 143 3.12 -11.10 9.98
C GLU A 143 1.87 -11.09 10.88
N ALA A 144 1.40 -9.90 11.26
CA ALA A 144 0.22 -9.78 12.12
C ALA A 144 -1.08 -10.30 11.47
N LEU A 145 -1.23 -10.15 10.15
CA LEU A 145 -2.36 -10.68 9.38
C LEU A 145 -2.23 -12.19 9.13
N HIS A 146 -1.03 -12.66 8.81
CA HIS A 146 -0.74 -14.09 8.66
C HIS A 146 -1.07 -14.86 9.95
N ASP A 147 -0.61 -14.35 11.10
CA ASP A 147 -0.91 -14.94 12.42
C ASP A 147 -2.40 -14.91 12.76
N ALA A 148 -3.17 -13.97 12.19
CA ALA A 148 -4.62 -13.89 12.30
C ALA A 148 -5.38 -14.82 11.33
N GLY A 149 -4.66 -15.56 10.48
CA GLY A 149 -5.22 -16.54 9.54
C GLY A 149 -5.48 -16.02 8.12
N TYR A 150 -4.91 -14.88 7.75
CA TYR A 150 -4.98 -14.35 6.39
C TYR A 150 -3.98 -15.07 5.49
N THR A 151 -4.32 -15.20 4.21
CA THR A 151 -3.30 -15.45 3.18
C THR A 151 -2.66 -14.14 2.78
N THR A 152 -1.32 -14.07 2.78
CA THR A 152 -0.58 -12.83 2.55
C THR A 152 0.27 -12.88 1.28
N GLY A 153 0.08 -11.91 0.39
CA GLY A 153 0.80 -11.79 -0.88
C GLY A 153 1.55 -10.47 -1.01
N LEU A 154 2.83 -10.52 -1.36
CA LEU A 154 3.58 -9.37 -1.86
C LEU A 154 3.82 -9.53 -3.36
N ILE A 155 3.46 -8.52 -4.12
CA ILE A 155 3.71 -8.50 -5.57
C ILE A 155 4.42 -7.20 -5.94
N GLY A 156 5.61 -7.30 -6.51
CA GLY A 156 6.42 -6.19 -6.98
C GLY A 156 7.63 -5.87 -6.09
N LYS A 157 7.88 -4.59 -5.86
CA LYS A 157 9.09 -4.06 -5.21
C LYS A 157 9.05 -4.27 -3.71
N TRP A 158 10.03 -5.01 -3.19
CA TRP A 158 10.24 -5.18 -1.74
C TRP A 158 11.05 -4.03 -1.12
N HIS A 159 12.32 -3.91 -1.52
CA HIS A 159 13.26 -2.88 -1.08
C HIS A 159 13.43 -2.76 0.44
N GLN A 160 13.42 -3.89 1.15
CA GLN A 160 13.68 -3.97 2.60
C GLN A 160 14.90 -4.86 2.91
N GLY A 161 15.86 -4.92 1.99
CA GLY A 161 17.04 -5.78 2.05
C GLY A 161 16.98 -6.92 1.03
N GLY A 162 18.08 -7.15 0.32
CA GLY A 162 18.18 -8.13 -0.76
C GLY A 162 18.61 -9.52 -0.34
N THR A 163 19.23 -9.66 0.84
CA THR A 163 19.70 -10.95 1.34
C THR A 163 18.54 -11.85 1.83
N ALA A 164 18.78 -13.17 1.83
CA ALA A 164 17.80 -14.17 2.28
C ALA A 164 17.25 -13.94 3.71
N ARG A 165 18.00 -13.23 4.57
CA ARG A 165 17.58 -12.88 5.94
C ARG A 165 16.38 -11.93 5.94
N TYR A 166 16.28 -11.06 4.93
CA TYR A 166 15.27 -10.02 4.80
C TYR A 166 14.22 -10.36 3.74
N HIS A 167 14.23 -11.59 3.22
CA HIS A 167 13.29 -12.02 2.19
C HIS A 167 11.83 -11.85 2.66
N PRO A 168 10.87 -11.50 1.78
CA PRO A 168 9.45 -11.32 2.16
C PRO A 168 8.84 -12.48 2.97
N PHE A 169 9.23 -13.72 2.68
CA PHE A 169 8.81 -14.91 3.45
C PHE A 169 9.26 -14.94 4.92
N ARG A 170 10.22 -14.10 5.29
CA ARG A 170 10.65 -13.87 6.69
C ARG A 170 9.88 -12.75 7.38
N HIS A 171 9.02 -12.07 6.63
CA HIS A 171 8.22 -10.94 7.05
C HIS A 171 6.74 -11.18 6.73
N GLY A 172 6.29 -12.41 6.95
CA GLY A 172 4.87 -12.76 6.99
C GLY A 172 4.14 -12.83 5.65
N PHE A 173 4.85 -12.85 4.52
CA PHE A 173 4.25 -13.10 3.20
C PHE A 173 4.27 -14.60 2.85
N ASP A 174 3.12 -15.17 2.51
CA ASP A 174 2.97 -16.54 2.00
C ASP A 174 3.37 -16.64 0.52
N GLU A 175 3.05 -15.61 -0.26
CA GLU A 175 3.35 -15.53 -1.69
C GLU A 175 4.18 -14.29 -2.02
N PHE A 176 5.16 -14.48 -2.90
CA PHE A 176 5.98 -13.38 -3.43
C PHE A 176 6.17 -13.53 -4.93
N PHE A 177 5.91 -12.47 -5.68
CA PHE A 177 6.38 -12.33 -7.06
C PHE A 177 6.90 -10.91 -7.27
N GLY A 178 8.16 -10.74 -7.65
CA GLY A 178 8.73 -9.41 -7.82
C GLY A 178 10.23 -9.41 -7.63
N PHE A 179 10.77 -8.36 -7.03
CA PHE A 179 12.21 -8.18 -6.88
C PHE A 179 12.57 -7.49 -5.56
N THR A 180 13.79 -7.71 -5.07
CA THR A 180 14.18 -7.32 -3.70
C THR A 180 14.87 -5.96 -3.58
N HIS A 181 15.31 -5.37 -4.70
CA HIS A 181 16.07 -4.12 -4.74
C HIS A 181 15.22 -2.85 -4.94
N GLU A 182 15.91 -1.71 -5.10
CA GLU A 182 15.35 -0.37 -5.25
C GLU A 182 14.61 -0.09 -6.56
N GLY A 183 14.76 -0.93 -7.58
CA GLY A 183 14.18 -0.71 -8.89
C GLY A 183 14.51 -1.88 -9.81
N HIS A 184 13.85 -1.93 -10.96
CA HIS A 184 14.05 -2.94 -11.99
C HIS A 184 13.64 -2.34 -13.35
N TYR A 185 14.25 -2.77 -14.45
CA TYR A 185 13.75 -2.41 -15.78
C TYR A 185 12.33 -2.98 -15.99
N PHE A 186 11.47 -2.22 -16.66
CA PHE A 186 10.12 -2.68 -17.01
C PHE A 186 10.15 -3.68 -18.17
N VAL A 187 11.13 -3.55 -19.06
CA VAL A 187 11.41 -4.50 -20.13
C VAL A 187 12.93 -4.61 -20.24
N PRO A 188 13.50 -5.83 -20.24
CA PRO A 188 14.94 -6.01 -20.36
C PRO A 188 15.45 -5.66 -21.77
N PRO A 189 16.76 -5.44 -21.96
CA PRO A 189 17.37 -5.31 -23.28
C PRO A 189 16.98 -6.51 -24.19
N PRO A 190 16.65 -6.28 -25.48
CA PRO A 190 16.87 -5.06 -26.24
C PRO A 190 15.67 -4.08 -26.23
N TYR A 191 14.87 -4.03 -25.16
CA TYR A 191 13.81 -3.03 -24.93
C TYR A 191 12.71 -3.03 -26.00
N ARG A 192 12.21 -4.20 -26.37
CA ARG A 192 11.20 -4.31 -27.43
C ARG A 192 9.85 -3.81 -26.96
N GLY A 193 9.15 -3.06 -27.82
CA GLY A 193 7.78 -2.58 -27.56
C GLY A 193 7.69 -1.40 -26.58
N VAL A 194 8.82 -0.79 -26.22
CA VAL A 194 8.90 0.37 -25.33
C VAL A 194 9.78 1.47 -25.93
N THR A 195 9.43 2.72 -25.63
CA THR A 195 10.35 3.85 -25.75
C THR A 195 11.09 3.99 -24.43
N THR A 196 12.42 3.86 -24.46
CA THR A 196 13.29 3.81 -23.29
C THR A 196 14.17 5.06 -23.22
N LEU A 197 14.20 5.73 -22.07
CA LEU A 197 15.06 6.89 -21.80
C LEU A 197 15.95 6.58 -20.59
N LEU A 198 17.25 6.46 -20.81
CA LEU A 198 18.23 6.15 -19.76
C LEU A 198 19.16 7.33 -19.46
N ARG A 199 19.62 7.41 -18.23
CA ARG A 199 20.62 8.38 -17.78
C ARG A 199 22.00 8.03 -18.34
N ARG A 200 22.73 9.06 -18.76
CA ARG A 200 24.17 8.97 -19.06
C ARG A 200 24.88 10.24 -18.62
N LYS A 201 26.03 10.08 -17.96
CA LYS A 201 26.89 11.20 -17.56
C LYS A 201 27.37 12.00 -18.78
N THR A 202 27.68 11.30 -19.87
CA THR A 202 28.13 11.89 -21.14
C THR A 202 27.33 11.29 -22.30
N LEU A 203 26.68 12.14 -23.09
CA LEU A 203 25.93 11.71 -24.26
C LEU A 203 26.85 11.47 -25.48
N PRO A 204 26.45 10.58 -26.40
CA PRO A 204 27.19 10.37 -27.65
C PRO A 204 27.39 11.67 -28.43
N GLY A 205 28.62 11.92 -28.88
CA GLY A 205 28.99 13.14 -29.61
C GLY A 205 29.05 14.41 -28.75
N GLY A 206 28.96 14.31 -27.42
CA GLY A 206 29.07 15.46 -26.50
C GLY A 206 27.84 16.38 -26.48
N VAL A 207 26.72 15.94 -27.06
CA VAL A 207 25.44 16.67 -27.06
C VAL A 207 24.94 16.85 -25.61
N LYS A 208 24.12 17.88 -25.37
CA LYS A 208 23.46 18.17 -24.08
C LYS A 208 21.96 17.98 -24.17
N GLY A 209 21.33 17.56 -23.06
CA GLY A 209 19.88 17.37 -22.97
C GLY A 209 19.48 15.93 -23.29
N ILE A 210 18.84 15.70 -24.45
CA ILE A 210 18.38 14.37 -24.88
C ILE A 210 19.10 13.98 -26.17
N TRP A 211 19.77 12.84 -26.17
CA TRP A 211 20.27 12.17 -27.36
C TRP A 211 19.27 11.10 -27.82
N LYS A 212 18.88 11.14 -29.09
CA LYS A 212 17.94 10.19 -29.69
C LYS A 212 18.68 9.09 -30.41
N GLY A 213 18.57 7.86 -29.91
CA GLY A 213 19.06 6.66 -30.59
C GLY A 213 18.04 6.01 -31.51
N LYS A 214 18.40 4.82 -32.01
CA LYS A 214 17.56 3.96 -32.83
C LYS A 214 16.70 3.04 -31.95
N GLY A 215 15.60 2.53 -32.51
CA GLY A 215 14.78 1.49 -31.86
C GLY A 215 14.15 1.92 -30.54
N GLY A 216 13.77 3.19 -30.39
CA GLY A 216 13.13 3.69 -29.17
C GLY A 216 14.06 3.95 -27.98
N LEU A 217 15.37 3.68 -28.12
CA LEU A 217 16.35 3.94 -27.07
C LEU A 217 16.88 5.38 -27.14
N HIS A 218 16.78 6.09 -26.03
CA HIS A 218 17.21 7.48 -25.88
C HIS A 218 18.08 7.61 -24.62
N TYR A 219 18.93 8.64 -24.59
CA TYR A 219 19.75 8.97 -23.44
C TYR A 219 19.56 10.44 -23.02
N HIS A 220 19.74 10.75 -21.74
CA HIS A 220 19.81 12.13 -21.26
C HIS A 220 20.90 12.33 -20.20
N ASP A 221 21.44 13.55 -20.12
CA ASP A 221 22.49 13.92 -19.14
C ASP A 221 22.00 14.84 -18.01
N ILE A 222 20.67 15.00 -17.88
CA ILE A 222 20.02 15.95 -16.95
C ILE A 222 20.47 15.76 -15.50
N LEU A 223 20.75 14.52 -15.07
CA LEU A 223 21.18 14.21 -13.70
C LEU A 223 22.70 14.14 -13.53
N GLY A 224 23.47 14.12 -14.63
CA GLY A 224 24.94 14.05 -14.57
C GLY A 224 25.50 12.72 -14.05
N SER A 225 24.70 11.66 -14.04
CA SER A 225 25.08 10.29 -13.66
C SER A 225 24.66 9.31 -14.76
N ASP A 226 25.26 8.12 -14.71
CA ASP A 226 24.79 6.99 -15.53
C ASP A 226 23.59 6.31 -14.84
N GLU A 227 22.79 5.60 -15.64
CA GLU A 227 21.70 4.77 -15.12
C GLU A 227 22.26 3.73 -14.14
N PRO A 228 21.70 3.59 -12.93
CA PRO A 228 21.96 2.48 -12.04
C PRO A 228 21.72 1.15 -12.75
N ASP A 229 22.53 0.17 -12.39
CA ASP A 229 22.38 -1.19 -12.90
C ASP A 229 21.29 -1.92 -12.13
N TYR A 230 20.04 -1.50 -12.33
CA TYR A 230 18.89 -1.96 -11.53
C TYR A 230 18.70 -3.47 -11.52
N ASP A 231 19.11 -4.16 -12.59
CA ASP A 231 18.91 -5.61 -12.72
C ASP A 231 20.16 -6.40 -12.26
N ALA A 232 21.26 -5.72 -11.88
CA ALA A 232 22.47 -6.38 -11.40
C ALA A 232 22.21 -7.12 -10.09
N ASN A 233 22.32 -8.46 -10.15
CA ASN A 233 22.00 -9.37 -9.05
C ASN A 233 20.58 -9.22 -8.49
N ASN A 234 19.65 -8.67 -9.28
CA ASN A 234 18.29 -8.38 -8.87
C ASN A 234 17.29 -9.08 -9.81
N PRO A 235 17.23 -10.43 -9.83
CA PRO A 235 16.28 -11.14 -10.66
C PRO A 235 14.84 -10.88 -10.21
N ILE A 236 13.90 -10.93 -11.15
CA ILE A 236 12.51 -11.22 -10.80
C ILE A 236 12.45 -12.62 -10.21
N VAL A 237 11.81 -12.77 -9.06
CA VAL A 237 11.63 -14.05 -8.36
C VAL A 237 10.17 -14.36 -8.17
N ARG A 238 9.84 -15.66 -8.21
CA ARG A 238 8.58 -16.22 -7.72
C ARG A 238 8.89 -17.10 -6.52
N GLY A 239 8.32 -16.74 -5.37
CA GLY A 239 8.76 -17.23 -4.07
C GLY A 239 10.24 -16.91 -3.86
N GLY A 240 11.10 -17.92 -3.89
CA GLY A 240 12.56 -17.75 -3.81
C GLY A 240 13.30 -18.12 -5.09
N GLN A 241 12.60 -18.39 -6.20
CA GLN A 241 13.21 -18.87 -7.44
C GLN A 241 13.20 -17.78 -8.51
N PRO A 242 14.35 -17.46 -9.13
CA PRO A 242 14.42 -16.56 -10.28
C PRO A 242 13.53 -17.05 -11.44
N VAL A 243 12.86 -16.11 -12.11
CA VAL A 243 12.05 -16.37 -13.29
C VAL A 243 12.45 -15.40 -14.41
N VAL A 244 12.24 -15.85 -15.65
CA VAL A 244 12.38 -14.98 -16.83
C VAL A 244 11.01 -14.41 -17.13
N GLU A 245 10.78 -13.15 -16.74
CA GLU A 245 9.58 -12.41 -17.12
C GLU A 245 9.77 -11.75 -18.49
N THR A 246 8.73 -11.83 -19.33
CA THR A 246 8.74 -11.36 -20.72
C THR A 246 7.69 -10.30 -21.01
N GLU A 247 6.68 -10.19 -20.15
CA GLU A 247 5.71 -9.10 -20.19
C GLU A 247 6.33 -7.80 -19.67
N TYR A 248 5.71 -6.67 -20.00
CA TYR A 248 6.06 -5.39 -19.39
C TYR A 248 5.79 -5.48 -17.89
N LEU A 249 6.76 -5.13 -17.04
CA LEU A 249 6.74 -5.49 -15.62
C LEU A 249 5.47 -5.01 -14.89
N THR A 250 4.95 -3.82 -15.19
CA THR A 250 3.67 -3.37 -14.58
C THR A 250 2.53 -4.36 -14.89
N ASP A 251 2.43 -4.81 -16.14
CA ASP A 251 1.41 -5.76 -16.60
C ASP A 251 1.61 -7.12 -15.91
N ALA A 252 2.86 -7.59 -15.80
CA ALA A 252 3.20 -8.83 -15.12
C ALA A 252 2.80 -8.79 -13.63
N LEU A 253 3.12 -7.71 -12.92
CA LEU A 253 2.72 -7.53 -11.52
C LEU A 253 1.19 -7.51 -11.37
N THR A 254 0.47 -6.89 -12.33
CA THR A 254 -0.99 -6.89 -12.34
C THR A 254 -1.56 -8.28 -12.61
N ARG A 255 -0.98 -9.04 -13.55
CA ARG A 255 -1.37 -10.42 -13.84
C ARG A 255 -1.32 -11.28 -12.58
N GLU A 256 -0.22 -11.20 -11.84
CA GLU A 256 -0.07 -11.95 -10.58
C GLU A 256 -1.04 -11.49 -9.50
N ALA A 257 -1.33 -10.19 -9.42
CA ALA A 257 -2.29 -9.67 -8.45
C ALA A 257 -3.73 -10.12 -8.74
N VAL A 258 -4.12 -10.11 -10.02
CA VAL A 258 -5.43 -10.61 -10.47
C VAL A 258 -5.53 -12.11 -10.21
N ASP A 259 -4.50 -12.88 -10.52
CA ASP A 259 -4.43 -14.32 -10.23
C ASP A 259 -4.50 -14.63 -8.73
N PHE A 260 -3.78 -13.88 -7.90
CA PHE A 260 -3.83 -14.00 -6.44
C PHE A 260 -5.26 -13.81 -5.91
N ILE A 261 -5.96 -12.76 -6.35
CA ILE A 261 -7.35 -12.50 -5.93
C ILE A 261 -8.31 -13.59 -6.44
N ASP A 262 -8.10 -14.10 -7.65
CA ASP A 262 -8.94 -15.17 -8.23
C ASP A 262 -8.80 -16.49 -7.46
N ARG A 263 -7.57 -16.83 -7.02
CA ARG A 263 -7.29 -18.06 -6.28
C ARG A 263 -7.74 -18.05 -4.81
N HIS A 264 -7.89 -16.87 -4.21
CA HIS A 264 -8.15 -16.72 -2.77
C HIS A 264 -9.56 -16.17 -2.52
N ASP A 265 -10.54 -17.08 -2.39
CA ASP A 265 -11.94 -16.78 -2.05
C ASP A 265 -12.48 -17.54 -0.81
N ASP A 266 -11.69 -18.46 -0.27
CA ASP A 266 -12.05 -19.31 0.87
C ASP A 266 -11.73 -18.63 2.22
N LYS A 267 -10.68 -17.80 2.26
CA LYS A 267 -10.17 -17.08 3.43
C LYS A 267 -9.96 -15.58 3.14
N PRO A 268 -9.93 -14.72 4.16
CA PRO A 268 -9.53 -13.35 3.96
C PRO A 268 -8.05 -13.27 3.55
N PHE A 269 -7.70 -12.28 2.74
CA PHE A 269 -6.32 -12.09 2.30
C PHE A 269 -5.81 -10.67 2.49
N PHE A 270 -4.48 -10.56 2.55
CA PHE A 270 -3.74 -9.31 2.44
C PHE A 270 -2.90 -9.32 1.18
N LEU A 271 -3.16 -8.37 0.27
CA LEU A 271 -2.36 -8.17 -0.92
C LEU A 271 -1.63 -6.83 -0.84
N TYR A 272 -0.31 -6.88 -0.78
CA TYR A 272 0.55 -5.71 -0.96
C TYR A 272 1.08 -5.70 -2.40
N LEU A 273 0.44 -4.90 -3.26
CA LEU A 273 0.83 -4.73 -4.65
C LEU A 273 1.68 -3.47 -4.79
N ALA A 274 3.00 -3.67 -4.74
CA ALA A 274 4.01 -2.65 -4.74
C ALA A 274 4.59 -2.47 -6.14
N TYR A 275 3.91 -1.70 -6.99
CA TYR A 275 4.45 -1.36 -8.31
C TYR A 275 5.79 -0.62 -8.18
N ASN A 276 6.68 -0.87 -9.13
CA ASN A 276 7.84 0.00 -9.37
C ASN A 276 7.47 1.15 -10.33
N ALA A 277 6.30 1.10 -10.98
CA ALA A 277 5.77 2.25 -11.70
C ALA A 277 5.45 3.37 -10.68
N VAL A 278 5.84 4.62 -10.92
CA VAL A 278 6.39 5.21 -12.16
C VAL A 278 7.88 5.56 -12.06
N HIS A 279 8.63 4.87 -11.18
CA HIS A 279 10.07 5.06 -10.95
C HIS A 279 10.93 4.83 -12.20
N SER A 280 12.17 5.34 -12.20
CA SER A 280 13.17 5.04 -13.22
C SER A 280 13.54 3.55 -13.27
N PRO A 281 14.02 3.01 -14.40
CA PRO A 281 14.27 3.68 -15.67
C PRO A 281 12.97 4.00 -16.42
N LEU A 282 12.96 5.10 -17.16
CA LEU A 282 11.77 5.51 -17.90
C LEU A 282 11.60 4.67 -19.16
N GLN A 283 10.60 3.77 -19.14
CA GLN A 283 10.27 2.89 -20.25
C GLN A 283 8.76 2.94 -20.52
N GLY A 284 8.35 3.67 -21.54
CA GLY A 284 6.94 3.82 -21.87
C GLY A 284 6.52 2.81 -22.93
N ALA A 285 5.57 1.93 -22.62
CA ALA A 285 5.01 1.00 -23.59
C ALA A 285 4.45 1.73 -24.82
N ASP A 286 4.80 1.26 -26.02
CA ASP A 286 4.52 1.96 -27.28
C ASP A 286 3.01 2.19 -27.52
N THR A 287 2.16 1.31 -27.00
CA THR A 287 0.71 1.44 -27.02
C THR A 287 0.23 2.69 -26.29
N TYR A 288 0.80 2.98 -25.11
CA TYR A 288 0.50 4.17 -24.32
C TYR A 288 1.23 5.40 -24.85
N MET A 289 2.46 5.27 -25.35
CA MET A 289 3.20 6.37 -25.98
C MET A 289 2.40 7.01 -27.13
N LYS A 290 1.64 6.21 -27.89
CA LYS A 290 0.73 6.70 -28.95
C LYS A 290 -0.42 7.54 -28.39
N LYS A 291 -1.01 7.15 -27.25
CA LYS A 291 -2.11 7.91 -26.58
C LYS A 291 -1.65 9.33 -26.21
N PHE A 292 -0.38 9.49 -25.85
CA PHE A 292 0.21 10.78 -25.43
C PHE A 292 1.06 11.48 -26.50
N ALA A 293 0.82 11.22 -27.80
CA ALA A 293 1.58 11.85 -28.90
C ALA A 293 1.51 13.40 -28.94
N HIS A 294 0.52 13.97 -28.25
CA HIS A 294 0.37 15.42 -28.08
C HIS A 294 1.44 16.02 -27.14
N ILE A 295 1.89 15.28 -26.11
CA ILE A 295 2.95 15.70 -25.18
C ILE A 295 4.29 15.70 -25.92
N LYS A 296 4.85 16.86 -26.28
CA LYS A 296 6.06 16.95 -27.12
C LYS A 296 7.35 16.62 -26.39
N ASN A 297 7.40 16.89 -25.08
CA ASN A 297 8.55 16.53 -24.26
C ASN A 297 8.59 15.00 -24.12
N MET A 298 9.63 14.35 -24.67
CA MET A 298 9.77 12.89 -24.66
C MET A 298 9.81 12.32 -23.25
N HIS A 299 10.52 13.00 -22.34
CA HIS A 299 10.64 12.61 -20.95
C HIS A 299 9.25 12.55 -20.28
N ARG A 300 8.46 13.62 -20.41
CA ARG A 300 7.08 13.69 -19.90
C ARG A 300 6.14 12.69 -20.57
N ARG A 301 6.30 12.46 -21.88
CA ARG A 301 5.47 11.49 -22.62
C ARG A 301 5.69 10.06 -22.12
N ILE A 302 6.95 9.69 -21.84
CA ILE A 302 7.27 8.36 -21.29
C ILE A 302 6.64 8.22 -19.90
N PHE A 303 6.82 9.22 -19.03
CA PHE A 303 6.15 9.24 -17.72
C PHE A 303 4.63 9.07 -17.85
N ALA A 304 3.98 9.83 -18.73
CA ALA A 304 2.54 9.74 -18.97
C ALA A 304 2.11 8.36 -19.45
N ALA A 305 2.90 7.73 -20.31
CA ALA A 305 2.65 6.37 -20.77
C ALA A 305 2.73 5.34 -19.63
N MET A 306 3.71 5.48 -18.73
CA MET A 306 3.86 4.61 -17.55
C MET A 306 2.72 4.80 -16.55
N LEU A 307 2.35 6.05 -16.25
CA LEU A 307 1.23 6.36 -15.34
C LEU A 307 -0.10 5.83 -15.88
N ALA A 308 -0.38 6.02 -17.17
CA ALA A 308 -1.61 5.50 -17.77
C ALA A 308 -1.65 3.96 -17.81
N ASN A 309 -0.50 3.29 -17.96
CA ASN A 309 -0.44 1.84 -17.82
C ASN A 309 -0.77 1.42 -16.38
N MET A 310 -0.16 2.06 -15.38
CA MET A 310 -0.47 1.80 -13.98
C MET A 310 -1.94 2.05 -13.63
N ASP A 311 -2.59 3.06 -14.22
CA ASP A 311 -4.03 3.30 -14.03
C ASP A 311 -4.88 2.15 -14.58
N ASP A 312 -4.66 1.73 -15.83
CA ASP A 312 -5.36 0.57 -16.41
C ASP A 312 -5.13 -0.71 -15.57
N SER A 313 -3.91 -0.86 -15.04
CA SER A 313 -3.49 -1.95 -14.15
C SER A 313 -4.23 -1.94 -12.80
N VAL A 314 -4.38 -0.77 -12.17
CA VAL A 314 -5.25 -0.61 -11.00
C VAL A 314 -6.69 -0.95 -11.35
N GLY A 315 -7.15 -0.54 -12.53
CA GLY A 315 -8.48 -0.88 -13.05
C GLY A 315 -8.73 -2.39 -13.12
N ALA A 316 -7.76 -3.17 -13.58
CA ALA A 316 -7.84 -4.62 -13.65
C ALA A 316 -7.96 -5.28 -12.26
N VAL A 317 -7.19 -4.81 -11.26
CA VAL A 317 -7.28 -5.31 -9.88
C VAL A 317 -8.65 -5.02 -9.27
N LEU A 318 -9.14 -3.79 -9.41
CA LEU A 318 -10.47 -3.41 -8.92
C LEU A 318 -11.59 -4.18 -9.63
N GLN A 319 -11.44 -4.44 -10.94
CA GLN A 319 -12.37 -5.26 -11.70
C GLN A 319 -12.39 -6.71 -11.21
N GLN A 320 -11.22 -7.28 -10.88
CA GLN A 320 -11.14 -8.64 -10.37
C GLN A 320 -11.83 -8.76 -8.99
N LEU A 321 -11.61 -7.83 -8.07
CA LEU A 321 -12.34 -7.78 -6.79
C LEU A 321 -13.86 -7.78 -7.00
N ARG A 322 -14.35 -7.03 -8.00
CA ARG A 322 -15.77 -7.01 -8.37
C ARG A 322 -16.23 -8.33 -8.96
N LYS A 323 -15.47 -8.90 -9.90
CA LYS A 323 -15.79 -10.16 -10.57
C LYS A 323 -15.83 -11.33 -9.58
N SER A 324 -14.94 -11.36 -8.59
CA SER A 324 -14.92 -12.35 -7.51
C SER A 324 -15.97 -12.10 -6.42
N GLY A 325 -16.76 -11.03 -6.49
CA GLY A 325 -17.77 -10.70 -5.47
C GLY A 325 -17.18 -10.23 -4.13
N GLN A 326 -15.93 -9.81 -4.10
CA GLN A 326 -15.19 -9.43 -2.89
C GLN A 326 -15.10 -7.90 -2.68
N GLU A 327 -15.45 -7.10 -3.69
CA GLU A 327 -15.29 -5.63 -3.70
C GLU A 327 -15.95 -4.93 -2.50
N GLU A 328 -17.13 -5.38 -2.08
CA GLU A 328 -17.87 -4.76 -0.97
C GLU A 328 -17.23 -5.02 0.40
N ASN A 329 -16.50 -6.13 0.54
CA ASN A 329 -15.83 -6.55 1.77
C ASN A 329 -14.29 -6.55 1.63
N THR A 330 -13.76 -5.57 0.89
CA THR A 330 -12.32 -5.36 0.75
C THR A 330 -11.99 -3.91 1.06
N ILE A 331 -11.03 -3.69 1.96
CA ILE A 331 -10.42 -2.39 2.20
C ILE A 331 -9.31 -2.21 1.16
N VAL A 332 -9.46 -1.24 0.26
CA VAL A 332 -8.45 -0.94 -0.77
C VAL A 332 -7.83 0.43 -0.48
N PHE A 333 -6.54 0.44 -0.18
CA PHE A 333 -5.74 1.65 -0.11
C PHE A 333 -4.98 1.86 -1.42
N PHE A 334 -4.87 3.11 -1.87
CA PHE A 334 -3.92 3.51 -2.90
C PHE A 334 -3.08 4.68 -2.42
N LEU A 335 -1.76 4.59 -2.59
CA LEU A 335 -0.82 5.67 -2.26
C LEU A 335 0.53 5.52 -2.98
N SER A 336 1.31 6.61 -3.00
CA SER A 336 2.74 6.58 -3.42
C SER A 336 3.65 6.34 -2.23
N ASP A 337 4.82 5.75 -2.45
CA ASP A 337 5.84 5.54 -1.41
C ASP A 337 6.55 6.81 -0.97
N ASN A 338 6.67 7.79 -1.84
CA ASN A 338 7.13 9.13 -1.54
C ASN A 338 6.64 10.11 -2.61
N GLY A 339 6.89 11.40 -2.40
CA GLY A 339 6.66 12.41 -3.43
C GLY A 339 7.59 12.23 -4.63
N GLY A 340 7.17 12.71 -5.80
CA GLY A 340 7.85 12.43 -7.06
C GLY A 340 9.20 13.16 -7.19
N PRO A 341 10.23 12.56 -7.81
CA PRO A 341 11.49 13.22 -8.12
C PRO A 341 11.34 14.06 -9.41
N THR A 342 10.84 15.29 -9.26
CA THR A 342 10.42 16.19 -10.36
C THR A 342 11.47 16.38 -11.46
N ARG A 343 12.74 16.50 -11.09
CA ARG A 343 13.86 16.66 -12.05
C ARG A 343 14.18 15.37 -12.80
N GLU A 344 14.00 14.23 -12.15
CA GLU A 344 14.39 12.91 -12.67
C GLU A 344 13.32 12.30 -13.57
N LEU A 345 12.03 12.45 -13.22
CA LEU A 345 10.94 11.75 -13.90
C LEU A 345 9.91 12.68 -14.54
N THR A 346 10.07 14.01 -14.40
CA THR A 346 9.04 15.02 -14.72
C THR A 346 7.75 14.88 -13.92
N SER A 347 7.77 14.06 -12.86
CA SER A 347 6.65 13.91 -11.94
C SER A 347 6.35 15.26 -11.26
N SER A 348 5.08 15.60 -11.14
CA SER A 348 4.56 16.84 -10.59
C SER A 348 4.14 16.63 -9.14
N ASN A 349 4.70 17.43 -8.25
CA ASN A 349 4.23 17.52 -6.87
C ASN A 349 3.32 18.73 -6.64
N LEU A 350 2.97 19.47 -7.70
CA LEU A 350 2.19 20.69 -7.55
C LEU A 350 0.86 20.42 -6.83
N PRO A 351 0.41 21.35 -5.96
CA PRO A 351 1.03 22.66 -5.64
C PRO A 351 2.14 22.58 -4.58
N LEU A 352 2.53 21.38 -4.13
CA LEU A 352 3.46 21.19 -3.02
C LEU A 352 4.91 21.50 -3.42
N ARG A 353 5.68 22.04 -2.48
CA ARG A 353 7.11 22.32 -2.67
C ARG A 353 7.94 21.08 -2.43
N GLY A 354 9.00 20.93 -3.21
CA GLY A 354 10.01 19.90 -3.03
C GLY A 354 9.72 18.58 -3.77
N SER A 355 10.57 17.59 -3.52
CA SER A 355 10.62 16.32 -4.24
C SER A 355 11.28 15.23 -3.39
N LYS A 356 11.22 13.97 -3.85
CA LYS A 356 11.83 12.78 -3.23
C LYS A 356 13.14 13.09 -2.48
N GLY A 357 13.23 12.62 -1.24
CA GLY A 357 14.39 12.80 -0.37
C GLY A 357 14.56 14.17 0.25
N GLN A 358 13.60 15.07 0.07
CA GLN A 358 13.51 16.33 0.83
C GLN A 358 12.51 16.20 1.98
N MET A 359 12.32 17.28 2.75
CA MET A 359 11.42 17.31 3.92
C MET A 359 10.26 18.32 3.78
N TYR A 360 10.14 18.93 2.60
CA TYR A 360 9.01 19.75 2.19
C TYR A 360 7.80 18.86 1.84
N GLU A 361 6.60 19.43 1.80
CA GLU A 361 5.33 18.71 1.59
C GLU A 361 5.37 17.83 0.34
N GLY A 362 5.96 18.30 -0.76
CA GLY A 362 6.06 17.57 -2.02
C GLY A 362 6.96 16.34 -1.99
N ALA A 363 7.63 16.05 -0.88
CA ALA A 363 8.43 14.84 -0.67
C ALA A 363 7.73 13.77 0.18
N ILE A 364 6.89 14.20 1.14
CA ILE A 364 6.33 13.34 2.21
C ILE A 364 4.79 13.31 2.22
N ARG A 365 4.12 14.24 1.54
CA ARG A 365 2.69 14.22 1.29
C ARG A 365 2.43 13.65 -0.09
N VAL A 366 1.60 12.61 -0.17
CA VAL A 366 1.41 11.79 -1.37
C VAL A 366 -0.06 11.73 -1.77
N PRO A 367 -0.40 11.36 -3.01
CA PRO A 367 -1.77 10.94 -3.30
C PRO A 367 -2.09 9.76 -2.40
N PHE A 368 -3.18 9.84 -1.66
CA PHE A 368 -3.58 8.81 -0.71
C PHE A 368 -5.11 8.73 -0.68
N MET A 369 -5.64 7.52 -0.84
CA MET A 369 -7.06 7.25 -0.86
C MET A 369 -7.36 5.86 -0.31
N VAL A 370 -8.58 5.69 0.17
CA VAL A 370 -9.09 4.41 0.67
C VAL A 370 -10.53 4.23 0.20
N GLN A 371 -10.90 3.02 -0.20
CA GLN A 371 -12.30 2.62 -0.36
C GLN A 371 -12.58 1.35 0.43
N TRP A 372 -13.80 1.26 0.95
CA TRP A 372 -14.40 0.04 1.45
C TRP A 372 -15.91 0.18 1.26
N LYS A 373 -16.42 -0.26 0.09
CA LYS A 373 -17.76 0.12 -0.38
C LYS A 373 -18.89 -0.31 0.58
N GLY A 374 -18.73 -1.44 1.27
CA GLY A 374 -19.71 -1.91 2.24
C GLY A 374 -19.73 -1.14 3.57
N ARG A 375 -18.79 -0.21 3.82
CA ARG A 375 -18.64 0.47 5.12
C ARG A 375 -18.38 1.98 5.04
N ILE A 376 -17.55 2.45 4.11
CA ILE A 376 -17.16 3.85 3.97
C ILE A 376 -18.12 4.54 2.99
N PRO A 377 -18.78 5.65 3.39
CA PRO A 377 -19.54 6.47 2.46
C PRO A 377 -18.67 6.96 1.29
N ALA A 378 -19.18 6.83 0.07
CA ALA A 378 -18.47 7.19 -1.15
C ALA A 378 -18.31 8.72 -1.33
N GLY A 379 -17.24 9.12 -2.02
CA GLY A 379 -17.03 10.50 -2.49
C GLY A 379 -16.58 11.48 -1.41
N GLN A 380 -16.01 10.99 -0.31
CA GLN A 380 -15.56 11.82 0.80
C GLN A 380 -14.19 12.45 0.53
N ILE A 381 -13.98 13.62 1.11
CA ILE A 381 -12.66 14.27 1.21
C ILE A 381 -12.33 14.40 2.69
N TYR A 382 -11.16 13.91 3.08
CA TYR A 382 -10.66 14.03 4.43
C TYR A 382 -9.38 14.88 4.43
N ASP A 383 -9.42 16.02 5.13
CA ASP A 383 -8.40 17.07 5.02
C ASP A 383 -7.40 17.13 6.18
N ARG A 384 -7.62 16.30 7.21
CA ARG A 384 -6.75 16.21 8.38
C ARG A 384 -5.58 15.24 8.15
N PRO A 385 -4.42 15.46 8.80
CA PRO A 385 -3.24 14.63 8.61
C PRO A 385 -3.51 13.16 8.96
N VAL A 386 -3.24 12.28 7.99
CA VAL A 386 -3.15 10.81 8.16
C VAL A 386 -1.78 10.34 7.69
N SER A 387 -1.36 9.16 8.12
CA SER A 387 -0.05 8.59 7.78
C SER A 387 -0.18 7.18 7.20
N SER A 388 0.78 6.76 6.37
CA SER A 388 0.84 5.41 5.80
C SER A 388 0.88 4.31 6.87
N PHE A 389 1.45 4.60 8.05
CA PHE A 389 1.45 3.66 9.17
C PHE A 389 0.05 3.42 9.78
N ASP A 390 -0.94 4.29 9.51
CA ASP A 390 -2.31 4.11 9.97
C ASP A 390 -3.01 2.94 9.27
N ILE A 391 -2.46 2.46 8.15
CA ILE A 391 -2.92 1.25 7.48
C ILE A 391 -2.78 0.04 8.42
N PHE A 392 -1.67 -0.05 9.17
CA PHE A 392 -1.52 -1.09 10.20
C PHE A 392 -2.56 -0.90 11.30
N GLY A 393 -2.65 0.30 11.88
CA GLY A 393 -3.59 0.59 12.97
C GLY A 393 -5.04 0.27 12.61
N THR A 394 -5.43 0.61 11.37
CA THR A 394 -6.75 0.31 10.80
C THR A 394 -6.92 -1.19 10.57
N ALA A 395 -5.95 -1.88 9.97
CA ALA A 395 -6.03 -3.33 9.78
C ALA A 395 -6.19 -4.06 11.12
N ALA A 396 -5.41 -3.70 12.14
CA ALA A 396 -5.49 -4.33 13.45
C ALA A 396 -6.84 -4.12 14.15
N ALA A 397 -7.54 -3.02 13.87
CA ALA A 397 -8.87 -2.75 14.42
C ALA A 397 -9.99 -3.44 13.63
N GLN A 398 -9.84 -3.56 12.30
CA GLN A 398 -10.91 -4.01 11.40
C GLN A 398 -10.81 -5.48 10.99
N CYS A 399 -9.63 -6.09 11.12
CA CYS A 399 -9.34 -7.48 10.80
C CYS A 399 -9.26 -8.29 12.09
N ALA A 400 -10.28 -9.10 12.39
CA ALA A 400 -10.34 -9.80 13.67
C ALA A 400 -9.18 -10.80 13.84
N GLY A 401 -8.61 -10.85 15.05
CA GLY A 401 -7.46 -11.69 15.38
C GLY A 401 -6.09 -11.03 15.12
N VAL A 402 -6.04 -9.91 14.40
CA VAL A 402 -4.79 -9.18 14.18
C VAL A 402 -4.32 -8.53 15.47
N SER A 403 -3.14 -8.93 15.92
CA SER A 403 -2.50 -8.32 17.09
C SER A 403 -1.81 -7.03 16.70
N LYS A 404 -2.08 -5.94 17.44
CA LYS A 404 -1.35 -4.67 17.32
C LYS A 404 -0.23 -4.62 18.35
N PRO A 405 1.06 -4.67 17.97
CA PRO A 405 2.16 -4.40 18.89
C PRO A 405 2.01 -3.02 19.54
N GLU A 406 2.38 -2.90 20.82
CA GLU A 406 2.27 -1.65 21.58
C GLU A 406 3.04 -0.50 20.91
N GLN A 407 4.13 -0.82 20.21
CA GLN A 407 4.98 0.15 19.55
C GLN A 407 4.40 0.71 18.25
N VAL A 408 3.31 0.14 17.71
CA VAL A 408 2.65 0.64 16.50
C VAL A 408 2.02 2.00 16.78
N GLU A 409 2.52 3.02 16.08
CA GLU A 409 2.10 4.42 16.20
C GLU A 409 0.83 4.70 15.37
N GLY A 410 0.55 3.89 14.35
CA GLY A 410 -0.64 4.04 13.52
C GLY A 410 -1.95 3.81 14.26
N VAL A 411 -2.97 4.60 13.92
CA VAL A 411 -4.31 4.52 14.53
C VAL A 411 -5.35 3.94 13.57
N ASP A 412 -6.51 3.55 14.12
CA ASP A 412 -7.65 3.17 13.31
C ASP A 412 -8.31 4.41 12.68
N LEU A 413 -8.35 4.46 11.35
CA LEU A 413 -8.97 5.55 10.61
C LEU A 413 -10.50 5.42 10.55
N MET A 414 -11.07 4.21 10.69
CA MET A 414 -12.50 3.99 10.41
C MET A 414 -13.47 4.88 11.21
N PRO A 415 -13.25 5.17 12.50
CA PRO A 415 -14.11 6.11 13.23
C PRO A 415 -14.13 7.51 12.60
N TYR A 416 -13.02 7.95 12.00
CA TYR A 416 -12.93 9.25 11.32
C TYR A 416 -13.61 9.21 9.94
N LEU A 417 -13.45 8.11 9.20
CA LEU A 417 -13.99 7.95 7.85
C LEU A 417 -15.50 7.66 7.81
N THR A 418 -16.08 7.26 8.94
CA THR A 418 -17.51 6.98 9.10
C THR A 418 -18.24 8.06 9.90
N GLY A 419 -17.56 9.15 10.27
CA GLY A 419 -18.13 10.28 11.00
C GLY A 419 -18.40 10.03 12.49
N GLN A 420 -17.87 8.93 13.06
CA GLN A 420 -17.97 8.64 14.50
C GLN A 420 -17.01 9.49 15.33
N ARG A 421 -15.90 9.95 14.72
CA ARG A 421 -14.91 10.84 15.35
C ARG A 421 -14.53 11.98 14.40
N ASN A 422 -14.48 13.19 14.93
CA ASN A 422 -14.06 14.38 14.20
C ASN A 422 -12.61 14.77 14.53
N GLY A 423 -12.01 15.61 13.68
CA GLY A 423 -10.65 16.13 13.88
C GLY A 423 -9.56 15.20 13.35
N ALA A 424 -8.31 15.50 13.65
CA ALA A 424 -7.15 14.75 13.16
C ALA A 424 -6.85 13.51 14.01
N PRO A 425 -6.41 12.39 13.41
CA PRO A 425 -5.89 11.25 14.16
C PRO A 425 -4.56 11.56 14.85
N HIS A 426 -3.76 12.44 14.25
CA HIS A 426 -2.43 12.80 14.73
C HIS A 426 -2.34 14.29 15.03
N GLU A 427 -1.86 14.62 16.23
CA GLU A 427 -1.45 15.98 16.55
C GLU A 427 -0.10 16.32 15.89
N SER A 428 0.84 15.38 15.93
CA SER A 428 2.19 15.53 15.38
C SER A 428 2.58 14.39 14.45
N LEU A 429 3.25 14.72 13.34
CA LEU A 429 3.96 13.77 12.48
C LEU A 429 5.42 14.22 12.35
N PHE A 430 6.35 13.26 12.42
CA PHE A 430 7.79 13.48 12.53
C PHE A 430 8.55 12.85 11.38
N TRP A 431 9.59 13.53 10.89
CA TRP A 431 10.54 12.98 9.92
C TRP A 431 11.98 13.37 10.24
N ARG A 432 12.90 12.42 10.00
CA ARG A 432 14.35 12.63 10.04
C ARG A 432 15.04 11.74 9.00
N GLN A 433 16.00 12.33 8.29
CA GLN A 433 16.96 11.61 7.46
C GLN A 433 18.30 12.38 7.41
N GLY A 434 19.30 11.90 8.15
CA GLY A 434 20.54 12.58 8.41
C GLY A 434 20.30 13.95 9.07
N GLY A 435 20.92 14.98 8.51
CA GLY A 435 20.66 16.36 8.92
C GLY A 435 19.34 16.96 8.40
N LYS A 436 18.55 16.24 7.61
CA LYS A 436 17.24 16.72 7.12
C LYS A 436 16.15 16.33 8.10
N THR A 437 15.27 17.26 8.42
CA THR A 437 14.26 17.07 9.47
C THR A 437 12.96 17.80 9.13
N ALA A 438 11.83 17.22 9.53
CA ALA A 438 10.54 17.89 9.51
C ALA A 438 9.64 17.51 10.70
N LEU A 439 8.73 18.40 11.04
CA LEU A 439 7.60 18.18 11.96
C LEU A 439 6.36 18.81 11.35
N ARG A 440 5.23 18.10 11.28
CA ARG A 440 3.90 18.71 11.14
C ARG A 440 3.22 18.62 12.49
N HIS A 441 2.80 19.75 13.06
CA HIS A 441 2.11 19.82 14.33
C HIS A 441 0.87 20.72 14.19
N GLY A 442 -0.29 20.08 14.08
CA GLY A 442 -1.50 20.72 13.55
C GLY A 442 -1.29 21.24 12.13
N ASP A 443 -1.57 22.53 11.92
CA ASP A 443 -1.36 23.20 10.63
C ASP A 443 0.06 23.76 10.46
N TRP A 444 0.87 23.77 11.53
CA TRP A 444 2.23 24.28 11.47
C TRP A 444 3.21 23.21 10.98
N LYS A 445 4.13 23.64 10.11
CA LYS A 445 5.22 22.81 9.60
C LYS A 445 6.58 23.42 9.96
N LEU A 446 7.41 22.61 10.59
CA LEU A 446 8.83 22.89 10.83
C LEU A 446 9.65 22.09 9.83
N VAL A 447 10.61 22.73 9.16
CA VAL A 447 11.55 22.07 8.23
C VAL A 447 12.97 22.54 8.48
N ARG A 448 13.95 21.65 8.33
CA ARG A 448 15.37 22.03 8.21
C ARG A 448 16.06 21.10 7.24
N MET A 449 16.59 21.67 6.17
CA MET A 449 17.28 20.94 5.09
C MET A 449 18.79 20.88 5.32
N GLY A 450 19.22 20.09 6.30
CA GLY A 450 20.65 19.82 6.54
C GLY A 450 21.30 18.88 5.52
N ARG A 451 22.60 18.63 5.68
CA ARG A 451 23.37 17.66 4.88
C ARG A 451 23.19 16.25 5.45
N ARG A 452 23.53 15.23 4.66
CA ARG A 452 23.35 13.80 5.03
C ARG A 452 23.96 13.44 6.39
N LEU A 453 25.12 14.00 6.76
CA LEU A 453 25.81 13.68 8.02
C LEU A 453 25.89 14.85 9.01
N THR A 454 25.44 16.05 8.64
CA THR A 454 25.56 17.24 9.50
C THR A 454 24.41 18.24 9.29
N SER A 455 23.95 18.82 10.39
CA SER A 455 22.94 19.90 10.39
C SER A 455 23.55 21.31 10.39
N GLY A 456 24.85 21.44 10.70
CA GLY A 456 25.47 22.64 11.32
C GLY A 456 25.42 23.99 10.60
N GLN A 457 24.79 24.10 9.44
CA GLN A 457 24.58 25.37 8.74
C GLN A 457 23.13 25.60 8.24
N ALA A 458 22.26 24.59 8.30
CA ALA A 458 20.89 24.74 7.83
C ALA A 458 20.02 25.42 8.90
N LYS A 459 19.35 26.50 8.52
CA LYS A 459 18.40 27.20 9.39
C LYS A 459 17.07 26.44 9.44
N TRP A 460 16.37 26.59 10.55
CA TRP A 460 14.97 26.16 10.64
C TRP A 460 14.08 27.09 9.80
N GLU A 461 13.12 26.48 9.12
CA GLU A 461 12.05 27.13 8.38
C GLU A 461 10.73 26.77 9.08
N LEU A 462 9.80 27.72 9.14
CA LEU A 462 8.48 27.57 9.75
C LEU A 462 7.40 27.98 8.75
N TYR A 463 6.36 27.18 8.59
CA TYR A 463 5.23 27.45 7.69
C TYR A 463 3.89 27.18 8.37
N ASP A 464 2.86 27.89 7.96
CA ASP A 464 1.46 27.59 8.27
C ASP A 464 0.79 27.00 7.03
N LEU A 465 0.54 25.69 7.05
CA LEU A 465 -0.01 24.94 5.91
C LEU A 465 -1.50 25.24 5.67
N SER A 466 -2.20 25.87 6.62
CA SER A 466 -3.59 26.29 6.42
C SER A 466 -3.69 27.47 5.44
N GLU A 467 -2.63 28.28 5.34
CA GLU A 467 -2.55 29.44 4.45
C GLU A 467 -1.54 29.25 3.29
N ASP A 468 -0.50 28.43 3.48
CA ASP A 468 0.62 28.26 2.55
C ASP A 468 1.03 26.79 2.39
N ILE A 469 0.19 26.01 1.71
CA ILE A 469 0.47 24.60 1.38
C ILE A 469 1.73 24.41 0.52
N SER A 470 2.18 25.47 -0.15
CA SER A 470 3.35 25.48 -1.03
C SER A 470 4.64 25.88 -0.30
N GLU A 471 4.59 26.13 1.01
CA GLU A 471 5.77 26.44 1.85
C GLU A 471 6.63 27.57 1.23
N THR A 472 5.98 28.62 0.74
CA THR A 472 6.60 29.75 0.02
C THR A 472 7.03 30.88 0.95
N LYS A 473 6.37 31.04 2.10
CA LYS A 473 6.61 32.13 3.05
C LYS A 473 7.14 31.57 4.37
N ASN A 474 8.46 31.62 4.55
CA ASN A 474 9.07 31.24 5.83
C ASN A 474 8.71 32.25 6.93
N LEU A 475 8.07 31.76 7.98
CA LEU A 475 7.53 32.52 9.11
C LEU A 475 8.45 32.47 10.36
N ALA A 476 9.62 31.84 10.28
CA ALA A 476 10.53 31.63 11.40
C ALA A 476 10.92 32.94 12.11
N ASP A 477 11.24 34.00 11.35
CA ASP A 477 11.61 35.32 11.91
C ASP A 477 10.39 36.11 12.40
N THR A 478 9.20 35.80 11.90
CA THR A 478 7.94 36.48 12.27
C THR A 478 7.35 35.90 13.56
N TYR A 479 7.48 34.58 13.78
CA TYR A 479 6.93 33.88 14.95
C TYR A 479 8.03 33.10 15.68
N PRO A 480 9.02 33.78 16.30
CA PRO A 480 10.16 33.13 16.95
C PRO A 480 9.77 32.23 18.12
N ASP A 481 8.74 32.59 18.89
CA ASP A 481 8.26 31.77 20.01
C ASP A 481 7.62 30.46 19.52
N ARG A 482 6.83 30.53 18.43
CA ARG A 482 6.23 29.35 17.81
C ARG A 482 7.29 28.44 17.20
N LEU A 483 8.31 29.03 16.57
CA LEU A 483 9.47 28.29 16.08
C LEU A 483 10.16 27.54 17.23
N ALA A 484 10.48 28.24 18.33
CA ALA A 484 11.15 27.64 19.48
C ALA A 484 10.33 26.50 20.11
N GLU A 485 9.02 26.66 20.18
CA GLU A 485 8.10 25.62 20.64
C GLU A 485 8.17 24.36 19.76
N LEU A 486 8.02 24.50 18.44
CA LEU A 486 8.05 23.35 17.53
C LEU A 486 9.42 22.68 17.47
N VAL A 487 10.51 23.46 17.57
CA VAL A 487 11.87 22.91 17.68
C VAL A 487 12.03 22.08 18.94
N ARG A 488 11.44 22.50 20.07
CA ARG A 488 11.43 21.72 21.31
C ARG A 488 10.63 20.43 21.17
N ILE A 489 9.44 20.47 20.57
CA ILE A 489 8.63 19.27 20.29
C ILE A 489 9.40 18.29 19.39
N TRP A 490 9.97 18.79 18.29
CA TRP A 490 10.77 17.98 17.39
C TRP A 490 11.98 17.35 18.11
N SER A 491 12.66 18.12 18.96
CA SER A 491 13.83 17.63 19.70
C SER A 491 13.47 16.55 20.73
N GLN A 492 12.32 16.67 21.38
CA GLN A 492 11.80 15.64 22.28
C GLN A 492 11.53 14.35 21.52
N LEU A 493 10.77 14.41 20.42
CA LEU A 493 10.49 13.23 19.57
C LEU A 493 11.78 12.61 19.03
N ASN A 494 12.73 13.44 18.58
CA ASN A 494 14.02 12.95 18.09
C ASN A 494 14.85 12.24 19.17
N GLY A 495 14.71 12.64 20.45
CA GLY A 495 15.37 11.97 21.57
C GLY A 495 14.89 10.54 21.82
N GLU A 496 13.75 10.16 21.24
CA GLU A 496 13.18 8.81 21.31
C GLU A 496 13.47 7.96 20.06
N MET A 497 14.27 8.48 19.13
CA MET A 497 14.67 7.78 17.89
C MET A 497 16.01 7.07 18.08
N SER A 498 16.18 5.93 17.43
CA SER A 498 17.46 5.20 17.41
C SER A 498 18.44 5.88 16.45
N ASP A 499 19.74 5.64 16.64
CA ASP A 499 20.74 5.98 15.62
C ASP A 499 20.49 5.20 14.31
N PRO A 500 20.89 5.73 13.14
CA PRO A 500 20.76 5.02 11.87
C PRO A 500 21.47 3.66 11.90
N LEU A 501 20.80 2.63 11.36
CA LEU A 501 21.35 1.27 11.24
C LEU A 501 22.48 1.19 10.20
N PHE A 502 22.40 2.01 9.15
CA PHE A 502 23.33 2.03 8.01
C PHE A 502 23.28 3.36 7.24
#